data_AF-A0A2I6QJE0-F1
#
_entry.id   AF-A0A2I6QJE0-F1
#
_cell.length_a   1.000
_cell.length_b   1.000
_cell.length_c   1.000
_cell.angle_alpha   90.00
_cell.angle_beta   90.00
_cell.angle_gamma   90.00
#
_symmetry.space_group_name_H-M   'P 1'
#
loop_
_entity.id
_entity.type
_entity.pdbx_description
1 polymer ?
#
loop_
_entity_poly.entity_id
_entity_poly.type
_entity_poly.pdbx_seq_one_letter_code
_entity_poly.pdbx_strand_id
1 'polypeptide(L)'
;MPEHSVFIAQPLSANDTLKNKLLAALPFKPTGAQARVVAEIERDMALDVPMMRLVQGDVGSGKTLVAALAALRAIAHGKQVALMAPTELLAEQHANNFRNWFAPLGIEVGWLAGKQKGKARLAQQEAIASGQVQMIVGTHAIFQEQVQFNGLALVIIDEQHRFGVHQRLALWEKGQQQGFHPHQLIMTATPIPARWQ
;
A
#
# COMPACT_ATOMS: atom_id res chain seq x y z
N MET A 1 -34.28 8.41 -6.93
CA MET A 1 -33.45 7.43 -6.18
C MET A 1 -32.16 7.32 -6.95
N PRO A 2 -31.02 7.86 -6.48
CA PRO A 2 -29.76 7.66 -7.20
C PRO A 2 -29.34 6.20 -7.02
N GLU A 3 -29.02 5.53 -8.11
CA GLU A 3 -28.48 4.17 -8.12
C GLU A 3 -27.25 4.11 -7.21
N HIS A 4 -27.25 3.20 -6.24
CA HIS A 4 -26.06 2.92 -5.44
C HIS A 4 -25.02 2.34 -6.39
N SER A 5 -24.03 3.13 -6.81
CA SER A 5 -22.89 2.63 -7.57
C SER A 5 -22.22 1.54 -6.74
N VAL A 6 -22.37 0.28 -7.13
CA VAL A 6 -21.74 -0.85 -6.44
C VAL A 6 -20.25 -0.78 -6.76
N PHE A 7 -19.45 -0.41 -5.76
CA PHE A 7 -17.99 -0.46 -5.90
C PHE A 7 -17.55 -1.92 -5.84
N ILE A 8 -16.89 -2.37 -6.91
CA ILE A 8 -16.40 -3.75 -7.04
C ILE A 8 -14.88 -3.73 -6.84
N ALA A 9 -14.35 -4.62 -6.02
CA ALA A 9 -12.93 -4.95 -5.91
C ALA A 9 -12.67 -6.34 -6.50
N GLN A 10 -11.42 -6.59 -6.88
CA GLN A 10 -10.99 -7.94 -7.22
C GLN A 10 -10.78 -8.75 -5.91
N PRO A 11 -11.49 -9.87 -5.69
CA PRO A 11 -11.25 -10.72 -4.52
C PRO A 11 -9.83 -11.27 -4.51
N LEU A 12 -9.10 -11.04 -3.41
CA LEU A 12 -7.75 -11.53 -3.18
C LEU A 12 -7.80 -12.67 -2.16
N SER A 13 -8.11 -13.88 -2.66
CA SER A 13 -8.26 -15.09 -1.84
C SER A 13 -6.96 -15.53 -1.16
N ALA A 14 -7.08 -16.52 -0.27
CA ALA A 14 -5.93 -17.07 0.47
C ALA A 14 -4.85 -17.64 -0.47
N ASN A 15 -3.64 -17.15 -0.26
CA ASN A 15 -2.37 -17.44 -0.93
C ASN A 15 -1.23 -16.94 -0.03
N ASP A 16 -0.77 -17.81 0.87
CA ASP A 16 0.14 -17.41 1.96
C ASP A 16 1.63 -17.63 1.63
N THR A 17 1.94 -17.95 0.37
CA THR A 17 3.29 -18.32 -0.07
C THR A 17 4.31 -17.23 0.23
N LEU A 18 4.04 -15.99 -0.18
CA LEU A 18 4.95 -14.85 0.07
C LEU A 18 4.94 -14.44 1.54
N LYS A 19 3.76 -14.41 2.17
CA LYS A 19 3.60 -14.11 3.60
C LYS A 19 4.47 -15.02 4.46
N ASN A 20 4.39 -16.33 4.25
CA ASN A 20 5.12 -17.32 5.03
C ASN A 20 6.64 -17.21 4.81
N LYS A 21 7.09 -16.93 3.58
CA LYS A 21 8.51 -16.66 3.28
C LYS A 21 9.03 -15.43 4.02
N LEU A 22 8.27 -14.33 4.02
CA LEU A 22 8.65 -13.12 4.76
C LEU A 22 8.73 -13.41 6.26
N LEU A 23 7.68 -14.01 6.84
CA LEU A 23 7.62 -14.31 8.27
C LEU A 23 8.77 -15.22 8.73
N ALA A 24 9.19 -16.18 7.89
CA ALA A 24 10.32 -17.05 8.17
C ALA A 24 11.67 -16.32 8.12
N ALA A 25 11.78 -15.24 7.36
CA ALA A 25 13.00 -14.44 7.21
C ALA A 25 13.15 -13.33 8.27
N LEU A 26 12.08 -12.98 8.99
CA LEU A 26 12.12 -11.92 9.99
C LEU A 26 12.90 -12.38 11.24
N PRO A 27 13.75 -11.51 11.83
CA PRO A 27 14.45 -11.81 13.09
C PRO A 27 13.55 -11.70 14.32
N PHE A 28 12.25 -11.43 14.14
CA PHE A 28 11.25 -11.28 15.18
C PHE A 28 9.92 -11.87 14.70
N LYS A 29 8.99 -12.11 15.63
CA LYS A 29 7.63 -12.57 15.33
C LYS A 29 6.64 -11.41 15.44
N PRO A 30 5.62 -11.33 14.58
CA PRO A 30 4.52 -10.40 14.78
C PRO A 30 3.86 -10.60 16.14
N THR A 31 3.41 -9.52 16.76
CA THR A 31 2.62 -9.62 17.99
C THR A 31 1.26 -10.25 17.70
N GLY A 32 0.58 -10.77 18.73
CA GLY A 32 -0.79 -11.28 18.58
C GLY A 32 -1.76 -10.23 18.04
N ALA A 33 -1.57 -8.95 18.39
CA ALA A 33 -2.36 -7.85 17.85
C ALA A 33 -2.12 -7.66 16.34
N GLN A 34 -0.85 -7.63 15.91
CA GLN A 34 -0.51 -7.53 14.48
C GLN A 34 -1.08 -8.71 13.68
N ALA A 35 -0.94 -9.94 14.20
CA ALA A 35 -1.47 -11.14 13.55
C ALA A 35 -3.00 -11.11 13.39
N ARG A 36 -3.74 -10.65 14.41
CA ARG A 36 -5.20 -10.47 14.32
C ARG A 36 -5.59 -9.42 13.27
N VAL A 37 -4.93 -8.26 13.27
CA VAL A 37 -5.21 -7.18 12.31
C VAL A 37 -4.93 -7.64 10.88
N VAL A 38 -3.84 -8.38 10.66
CA VAL A 38 -3.52 -8.97 9.34
C VAL A 38 -4.60 -9.96 8.92
N ALA A 39 -5.02 -10.87 9.80
CA ALA A 39 -6.07 -11.83 9.47
C ALA A 39 -7.41 -11.14 9.13
N GLU A 40 -7.73 -10.04 9.80
CA GLU A 40 -8.90 -9.23 9.46
C GLU A 40 -8.77 -8.56 8.09
N ILE A 41 -7.62 -7.94 7.79
CA ILE A 41 -7.33 -7.36 6.47
C ILE A 41 -7.45 -8.43 5.38
N GLU A 42 -6.89 -9.61 5.59
CA GLU A 42 -6.94 -10.71 4.63
C GLU A 42 -8.37 -11.21 4.39
N ARG A 43 -9.22 -11.25 5.43
CA ARG A 43 -10.64 -11.57 5.27
C ARG A 43 -11.36 -10.51 4.45
N ASP A 44 -11.13 -9.23 4.73
CA ASP A 44 -11.77 -8.13 4.01
C ASP A 44 -11.30 -8.08 2.54
N MET A 45 -10.01 -8.33 2.28
CA MET A 45 -9.45 -8.39 0.92
C MET A 45 -9.94 -9.59 0.10
N ALA A 46 -10.49 -10.62 0.73
CA ALA A 46 -11.05 -11.79 0.04
C ALA A 46 -12.48 -11.56 -0.49
N LEU A 47 -13.10 -10.41 -0.17
CA LEU A 47 -14.43 -10.03 -0.65
C LEU A 47 -14.35 -9.29 -2.00
N ASP A 48 -15.46 -9.26 -2.71
CA ASP A 48 -15.65 -8.51 -3.96
C ASP A 48 -15.99 -7.03 -3.74
N VAL A 49 -15.96 -6.57 -2.49
CA VAL A 49 -16.17 -5.18 -2.09
C VAL A 49 -14.84 -4.56 -1.66
N PRO A 50 -14.51 -3.32 -2.08
CA PRO A 50 -13.27 -2.67 -1.67
C PRO A 50 -13.21 -2.47 -0.16
N MET A 51 -12.30 -3.21 0.48
CA MET A 51 -11.91 -2.96 1.87
C MET A 51 -11.52 -1.49 2.06
N MET A 52 -12.07 -0.85 3.11
CA MET A 52 -11.62 0.46 3.61
C MET A 52 -11.32 0.33 5.10
N ARG A 53 -10.04 0.21 5.45
CA ARG A 53 -9.63 -0.14 6.82
C ARG A 53 -8.67 0.87 7.42
N LEU A 54 -8.85 1.17 8.70
CA LEU A 54 -7.96 2.00 9.49
C LEU A 54 -7.17 1.14 10.48
N VAL A 55 -5.85 1.22 10.42
CA VAL A 55 -4.92 0.62 11.38
C VAL A 55 -4.32 1.74 12.22
N GLN A 56 -4.74 1.77 13.48
CA GLN A 56 -4.24 2.68 14.50
C GLN A 56 -3.28 1.94 15.44
N GLY A 57 -2.23 2.64 15.84
CA GLY A 57 -1.29 2.16 16.85
C GLY A 57 -0.19 3.17 17.09
N ASP A 58 0.49 3.06 18.23
CA ASP A 58 1.52 4.02 18.62
C ASP A 58 2.72 4.04 17.65
N VAL A 59 3.53 5.09 17.72
CA VAL A 59 4.79 5.15 16.96
C VAL A 59 5.66 3.96 17.36
N GLY A 60 6.19 3.23 16.38
CA GLY A 60 6.99 2.02 16.62
C GLY A 60 6.21 0.73 16.85
N SER A 61 4.87 0.74 16.86
CA SER A 61 4.03 -0.47 17.03
C SER A 61 4.08 -1.48 15.85
N GLY A 62 4.91 -1.24 14.83
CA GLY A 62 5.08 -2.14 13.69
C GLY A 62 3.95 -2.12 12.66
N LYS A 63 3.23 -1.01 12.51
CA LYS A 63 2.20 -0.84 11.45
C LYS A 63 2.73 -1.13 10.04
N THR A 64 3.99 -0.79 9.77
CA THR A 64 4.64 -1.08 8.48
C THR A 64 4.69 -2.58 8.19
N LEU A 65 4.84 -3.44 9.20
CA LEU A 65 4.79 -4.89 9.00
C LEU A 65 3.38 -5.35 8.59
N VAL A 66 2.34 -4.79 9.21
CA VAL A 66 0.94 -5.07 8.83
C VAL A 66 0.71 -4.68 7.37
N ALA A 67 1.18 -3.49 6.96
CA ALA A 67 1.14 -3.05 5.56
C ALA A 67 1.92 -3.98 4.62
N ALA A 68 3.10 -4.47 5.01
CA ALA A 68 3.87 -5.42 4.21
C ALA A 68 3.13 -6.73 4.00
N LEU A 69 2.53 -7.30 5.05
CA LEU A 69 1.79 -8.55 4.95
C LEU A 69 0.52 -8.40 4.09
N ALA A 70 -0.18 -7.26 4.20
CA ALA A 70 -1.28 -6.92 3.32
C ALA A 70 -0.83 -6.74 1.86
N ALA A 71 0.31 -6.08 1.63
CA ALA A 71 0.86 -5.90 0.29
C ALA A 71 1.20 -7.25 -0.37
N LEU A 72 1.81 -8.16 0.38
CA LEU A 72 2.13 -9.50 -0.13
C LEU A 72 0.90 -10.28 -0.59
N ARG A 73 -0.28 -10.06 0.00
CA ARG A 73 -1.54 -10.65 -0.47
C ARG A 73 -1.83 -10.22 -1.90
N ALA A 74 -1.82 -8.91 -2.17
CA ALA A 74 -2.07 -8.37 -3.51
C ALA A 74 -1.00 -8.82 -4.52
N ILE A 75 0.27 -8.76 -4.12
CA ILE A 75 1.41 -9.16 -4.97
C ILE A 75 1.35 -10.64 -5.33
N ALA A 76 0.91 -11.51 -4.40
CA ALA A 76 0.75 -12.93 -4.66
C ALA A 76 -0.32 -13.24 -5.74
N HIS A 77 -1.21 -12.29 -6.02
CA HIS A 77 -2.22 -12.35 -7.10
C HIS A 77 -1.77 -11.61 -8.38
N GLY A 78 -0.48 -11.28 -8.49
CA GLY A 78 0.07 -10.56 -9.63
C GLY A 78 -0.41 -9.11 -9.75
N LYS A 79 -0.79 -8.50 -8.61
CA LYS A 79 -1.29 -7.12 -8.54
C LYS A 79 -0.27 -6.20 -7.89
N GLN A 80 -0.37 -4.92 -8.24
CA GLN A 80 0.46 -3.87 -7.69
C GLN A 80 -0.13 -3.26 -6.42
N VAL A 81 0.77 -2.73 -5.60
CA VAL A 81 0.47 -2.03 -4.35
C VAL A 81 1.12 -0.66 -4.38
N ALA A 82 0.38 0.38 -4.00
CA ALA A 82 0.91 1.72 -3.83
C ALA A 82 0.89 2.12 -2.36
N LEU A 83 2.01 2.59 -1.81
CA LEU A 83 2.09 3.22 -0.49
C LEU A 83 2.44 4.70 -0.62
N MET A 84 1.59 5.52 -0.03
CA MET A 84 1.81 6.96 0.08
C MET A 84 2.24 7.32 1.50
N ALA A 85 3.30 8.11 1.62
CA ALA A 85 3.71 8.77 2.86
C ALA A 85 3.86 10.29 2.68
N PRO A 86 3.69 11.10 3.76
CA PRO A 86 3.45 12.54 3.64
C PRO A 86 4.69 13.36 3.31
N THR A 87 5.88 12.79 3.53
CA THR A 87 7.16 13.42 3.22
C THR A 87 8.03 12.47 2.42
N GLU A 88 8.95 13.02 1.64
CA GLU A 88 9.92 12.22 0.89
C GLU A 88 10.77 11.36 1.83
N LEU A 89 11.14 11.87 3.01
CA LEU A 89 11.91 11.14 4.00
C LEU A 89 11.16 9.89 4.52
N LEU A 90 9.89 10.04 4.90
CA LEU A 90 9.10 8.90 5.40
C LEU A 90 8.85 7.88 4.29
N ALA A 91 8.55 8.35 3.09
CA ALA A 91 8.31 7.47 1.97
C ALA A 91 9.62 6.74 1.57
N GLU A 92 10.79 7.37 1.68
CA GLU A 92 12.09 6.72 1.45
C GLU A 92 12.40 5.67 2.53
N GLN A 93 12.12 5.97 3.80
CA GLN A 93 12.23 5.00 4.89
C GLN A 93 11.35 3.77 4.66
N HIS A 94 10.11 3.96 4.25
CA HIS A 94 9.23 2.86 3.85
C HIS A 94 9.83 2.09 2.68
N ALA A 95 10.23 2.75 1.59
CA ALA A 95 10.82 2.09 0.43
C ALA A 95 12.03 1.22 0.79
N ASN A 96 12.91 1.71 1.66
CA ASN A 96 14.07 0.95 2.12
C ASN A 96 13.67 -0.25 3.00
N ASN A 97 12.70 -0.09 3.90
CA ASN A 97 12.17 -1.21 4.68
C ASN A 97 11.56 -2.29 3.77
N PHE A 98 10.73 -1.89 2.80
CA PHE A 98 10.14 -2.82 1.85
C PHE A 98 11.21 -3.51 1.01
N ARG A 99 12.20 -2.79 0.46
CA ARG A 99 13.31 -3.39 -0.31
C ARG A 99 14.04 -4.46 0.48
N ASN A 100 14.38 -4.17 1.74
CA ASN A 100 15.07 -5.12 2.60
C ASN A 100 14.22 -6.39 2.85
N TRP A 101 12.93 -6.23 3.07
CA TRP A 101 12.02 -7.35 3.31
C TRP A 101 11.65 -8.12 2.05
N PHE A 102 11.57 -7.46 0.90
CA PHE A 102 11.01 -8.00 -0.33
C PHE A 102 12.07 -8.52 -1.32
N ALA A 103 13.32 -8.06 -1.22
CA ALA A 103 14.41 -8.56 -2.05
C ALA A 103 14.61 -10.09 -1.95
N PRO A 104 14.55 -10.74 -0.77
CA PRO A 104 14.65 -12.20 -0.67
C PRO A 104 13.48 -12.95 -1.33
N LEU A 105 12.36 -12.27 -1.59
CA LEU A 105 11.19 -12.84 -2.27
C LEU A 105 11.22 -12.59 -3.79
N GLY A 106 12.20 -11.86 -4.31
CA GLY A 106 12.28 -11.47 -5.72
C GLY A 106 11.22 -10.42 -6.10
N ILE A 107 10.80 -9.58 -5.16
CA ILE A 107 9.78 -8.55 -5.36
C ILE A 107 10.48 -7.19 -5.49
N GLU A 108 10.18 -6.49 -6.58
CA GLU A 108 10.75 -5.18 -6.90
C GLU A 108 9.96 -4.03 -6.25
N VAL A 109 10.71 -3.07 -5.70
CA VAL A 109 10.16 -1.90 -5.00
C VAL A 109 10.60 -0.60 -5.68
N GLY A 110 9.64 0.03 -6.35
CA GLY A 110 9.79 1.30 -7.03
C GLY A 110 9.60 2.49 -6.10
N TRP A 111 10.21 3.61 -6.49
CA TRP A 111 10.21 4.84 -5.71
C TRP A 111 9.78 6.02 -6.58
N LEU A 112 8.69 6.70 -6.21
CA LEU A 112 8.20 7.89 -6.90
C LEU A 112 8.09 9.08 -5.95
N ALA A 113 9.03 10.02 -6.07
CA ALA A 113 9.04 11.28 -5.33
C ALA A 113 8.86 12.49 -6.25
N GLY A 114 8.32 13.58 -5.72
CA GLY A 114 8.06 14.82 -6.46
C GLY A 114 9.32 15.44 -7.06
N LYS A 115 10.47 15.30 -6.40
CA LYS A 115 11.76 15.82 -6.89
C LYS A 115 12.40 15.00 -8.03
N GLN A 116 11.93 13.79 -8.31
CA GLN A 116 12.47 13.01 -9.43
C GLN A 116 12.00 13.61 -10.77
N LYS A 117 12.97 13.90 -11.66
CA LYS A 117 12.74 14.51 -12.98
C LYS A 117 13.50 13.76 -14.07
N GLY A 118 13.08 13.96 -15.31
CA GLY A 118 13.78 13.46 -16.50
C GLY A 118 13.77 11.93 -16.63
N LYS A 119 14.86 11.37 -17.16
CA LYS A 119 14.96 9.96 -17.56
C LYS A 119 14.67 8.96 -16.43
N ALA A 120 15.15 9.25 -15.21
CA ALA A 120 14.94 8.35 -14.06
C ALA A 120 13.46 8.19 -13.73
N ARG A 121 12.69 9.29 -13.80
CA ARG A 121 11.25 9.27 -13.58
C ARG A 121 10.51 8.48 -14.67
N LEU A 122 10.87 8.70 -15.93
CA LEU A 122 10.27 7.99 -17.06
C LEU A 122 10.51 6.48 -16.95
N ALA A 123 11.75 6.06 -16.65
CA ALA A 123 12.08 4.65 -16.46
C ALA A 123 11.27 4.01 -15.32
N GLN A 124 11.06 4.73 -14.21
CA GLN A 124 10.21 4.24 -13.12
C GLN A 124 8.74 4.14 -13.56
N GLN A 125 8.23 5.10 -14.32
CA GLN A 125 6.86 5.05 -14.84
C GLN A 125 6.66 3.87 -15.79
N GLU A 126 7.61 3.61 -16.67
CA GLU A 126 7.60 2.44 -17.57
C GLU A 126 7.67 1.11 -16.80
N ALA A 127 8.51 1.03 -15.76
CA ALA A 127 8.60 -0.14 -14.90
C ALA A 127 7.30 -0.40 -14.11
N ILE A 128 6.59 0.66 -13.72
CA ILE A 128 5.27 0.54 -13.07
C ILE A 128 4.21 0.14 -14.09
N ALA A 129 4.16 0.78 -15.26
CA ALA A 129 3.18 0.48 -16.30
C ALA A 129 3.32 -0.94 -16.87
N SER A 130 4.54 -1.48 -16.91
CA SER A 130 4.80 -2.87 -17.32
C SER A 130 4.50 -3.89 -16.23
N GLY A 131 4.37 -3.49 -14.95
CA GLY A 131 4.22 -4.41 -13.82
C GLY A 131 5.54 -5.01 -13.31
N GLN A 132 6.69 -4.56 -13.84
CA GLN A 132 8.02 -4.97 -13.36
C GLN A 132 8.23 -4.62 -11.88
N VAL A 133 7.61 -3.54 -11.41
CA VAL A 133 7.57 -3.15 -10.00
C VAL A 133 6.23 -3.58 -9.39
N GLN A 134 6.26 -4.32 -8.28
CA GLN A 134 5.02 -4.77 -7.61
C GLN A 134 4.65 -3.86 -6.42
N MET A 135 5.64 -3.28 -5.75
CA MET A 135 5.44 -2.34 -4.64
C MET A 135 5.93 -0.95 -5.05
N ILE A 136 5.04 0.03 -5.06
CA ILE A 136 5.35 1.42 -5.39
C ILE A 136 5.25 2.24 -4.11
N VAL A 137 6.33 2.92 -3.73
CA VAL A 137 6.35 3.81 -2.56
C VAL A 137 6.63 5.23 -3.00
N GLY A 138 5.99 6.21 -2.36
CA GLY A 138 6.14 7.59 -2.79
C GLY A 138 5.29 8.60 -2.05
N THR A 139 5.26 9.81 -2.60
CA THR A 139 4.49 10.95 -2.06
C THR A 139 3.30 11.25 -2.97
N HIS A 140 2.84 12.52 -3.00
CA HIS A 140 1.82 13.01 -3.93
C HIS A 140 2.16 12.77 -5.42
N ALA A 141 3.41 12.45 -5.76
CA ALA A 141 3.81 12.12 -7.13
C ALA A 141 3.13 10.87 -7.70
N ILE A 142 2.71 9.94 -6.83
CA ILE A 142 2.03 8.69 -7.21
C ILE A 142 0.68 8.94 -7.91
N PHE A 143 0.02 10.05 -7.58
CA PHE A 143 -1.35 10.39 -8.02
C PHE A 143 -1.40 11.07 -9.37
N GLN A 144 -0.24 11.52 -9.87
CA GLN A 144 -0.19 12.29 -11.10
C GLN A 144 -0.74 11.44 -12.26
N GLU A 145 -1.48 12.07 -13.17
CA GLU A 145 -2.22 11.40 -14.25
C GLU A 145 -1.34 10.43 -15.03
N GLN A 146 -0.12 10.87 -15.36
CA GLN A 146 0.96 10.13 -16.02
C GLN A 146 1.43 8.82 -15.36
N VAL A 147 1.10 8.54 -14.10
CA VAL A 147 1.45 7.27 -13.46
C VAL A 147 0.38 6.23 -13.80
N GLN A 148 0.72 5.29 -14.67
CA GLN A 148 -0.16 4.19 -15.06
C GLN A 148 0.29 2.91 -14.35
N PHE A 149 -0.64 2.30 -13.61
CA PHE A 149 -0.41 1.02 -12.94
C PHE A 149 -0.77 -0.14 -13.88
N ASN A 150 -0.23 -1.32 -13.58
CA ASN A 150 -0.63 -2.61 -14.13
C ASN A 150 -1.32 -3.46 -13.03
N GLY A 151 -2.61 -3.19 -12.79
CA GLY A 151 -3.40 -3.93 -11.79
C GLY A 151 -3.20 -3.43 -10.35
N LEU A 152 -3.55 -2.18 -10.04
CA LEU A 152 -3.47 -1.62 -8.69
C LEU A 152 -4.59 -2.15 -7.81
N ALA A 153 -4.30 -3.11 -6.93
CA ALA A 153 -5.30 -3.75 -6.07
C ALA A 153 -5.29 -3.27 -4.62
N LEU A 154 -4.21 -2.65 -4.15
CA LEU A 154 -4.12 -2.14 -2.79
C LEU A 154 -3.44 -0.77 -2.75
N VAL A 155 -4.06 0.16 -2.06
CA VAL A 155 -3.54 1.48 -1.74
C VAL A 155 -3.35 1.58 -0.23
N ILE A 156 -2.15 1.93 0.19
CA ILE A 156 -1.77 2.13 1.58
C ILE A 156 -1.48 3.61 1.79
N ILE A 157 -2.14 4.22 2.77
CA ILE A 157 -1.99 5.64 3.09
C ILE A 157 -1.44 5.77 4.50
N ASP A 158 -0.20 6.22 4.63
CA ASP A 158 0.42 6.50 5.92
C ASP A 158 0.19 7.96 6.33
N GLU A 159 -0.24 8.19 7.55
CA GLU A 159 -0.57 9.52 8.09
C GLU A 159 -1.60 10.30 7.24
N GLN A 160 -2.77 9.68 7.01
CA GLN A 160 -3.83 10.22 6.13
C GLN A 160 -4.21 11.68 6.37
N HIS A 161 -4.05 12.17 7.61
CA HIS A 161 -4.42 13.52 8.02
C HIS A 161 -3.58 14.60 7.31
N ARG A 162 -2.47 14.21 6.68
CA ARG A 162 -1.63 15.07 5.85
C ARG A 162 -2.09 15.18 4.40
N PHE A 163 -3.09 14.41 3.99
CA PHE A 163 -3.55 14.33 2.60
C PHE A 163 -4.97 14.84 2.43
N GLY A 164 -5.19 15.58 1.34
CA GLY A 164 -6.52 16.09 0.97
C GLY A 164 -7.43 14.99 0.43
N VAL A 165 -8.75 15.23 0.46
CA VAL A 165 -9.77 14.31 -0.07
C VAL A 165 -9.50 13.97 -1.55
N HIS A 166 -9.18 14.99 -2.37
CA HIS A 166 -8.92 14.83 -3.80
C HIS A 166 -7.77 13.87 -4.11
N GLN A 167 -6.71 13.86 -3.29
CA GLN A 167 -5.59 12.94 -3.49
C GLN A 167 -6.05 11.50 -3.26
N ARG A 168 -6.82 11.23 -2.20
CA ARG A 168 -7.34 9.88 -1.93
C ARG A 168 -8.26 9.38 -3.05
N LEU A 169 -9.10 10.26 -3.58
CA LEU A 169 -10.02 9.92 -4.67
C LEU A 169 -9.26 9.54 -5.95
N ALA A 170 -8.22 10.29 -6.32
CA ALA A 170 -7.45 10.06 -7.54
C ALA A 170 -6.80 8.67 -7.60
N LEU A 171 -6.33 8.11 -6.48
CA LEU A 171 -5.79 6.74 -6.46
C LEU A 171 -6.88 5.67 -6.59
N TRP A 172 -8.05 5.95 -6.04
CA TRP A 172 -9.18 5.05 -6.09
C TRP A 172 -9.76 4.99 -7.52
N GLU A 173 -9.82 6.13 -8.21
CA GLU A 173 -10.20 6.24 -9.63
C GLU A 173 -9.19 5.57 -10.57
N LYS A 174 -7.89 5.60 -10.26
CA LYS A 174 -6.85 4.91 -11.08
C LYS A 174 -7.06 3.40 -11.14
N GLY A 175 -7.51 2.77 -10.05
CA GLY A 175 -7.85 1.35 -10.11
C GLY A 175 -9.12 1.11 -10.95
N GLN A 176 -10.13 1.98 -10.84
CA GLN A 176 -11.38 1.85 -11.61
C GLN A 176 -11.14 1.76 -13.13
N GLN A 177 -10.12 2.44 -13.65
CA GLN A 177 -9.70 2.35 -15.05
C GLN A 177 -9.32 0.93 -15.50
N GLN A 178 -9.05 0.02 -14.54
CA GLN A 178 -8.69 -1.38 -14.75
C GLN A 178 -9.84 -2.35 -14.46
N GLY A 179 -11.04 -1.83 -14.21
CA GLY A 179 -12.27 -2.62 -14.01
C GLY A 179 -12.60 -2.97 -12.56
N PHE A 180 -11.82 -2.51 -11.58
CA PHE A 180 -12.08 -2.74 -10.15
C PHE A 180 -11.49 -1.61 -9.31
N HIS A 181 -11.98 -1.41 -8.09
CA HIS A 181 -11.43 -0.42 -7.17
C HIS A 181 -10.38 -1.07 -6.26
N PRO A 182 -9.31 -0.35 -5.93
CA PRO A 182 -8.30 -0.88 -5.01
C PRO A 182 -8.86 -0.92 -3.59
N HIS A 183 -8.46 -1.94 -2.84
CA HIS A 183 -8.57 -1.94 -1.39
C HIS A 183 -7.78 -0.76 -0.82
N GLN A 184 -8.26 -0.16 0.27
CA GLN A 184 -7.62 0.95 0.96
C GLN A 184 -7.28 0.59 2.41
N LEU A 185 -5.99 0.69 2.73
CA LEU A 185 -5.45 0.53 4.08
C LEU A 185 -4.86 1.85 4.56
N ILE A 186 -5.48 2.44 5.58
CA ILE A 186 -5.00 3.66 6.19
C ILE A 186 -4.21 3.32 7.44
N MET A 187 -2.99 3.83 7.56
CA MET A 187 -2.17 3.74 8.76
C MET A 187 -2.07 5.13 9.39
N THR A 188 -2.26 5.21 10.70
CA THR A 188 -2.04 6.46 11.44
C THR A 188 -1.45 6.15 12.81
N ALA A 189 -0.52 6.98 13.27
CA ALA A 189 -0.17 6.99 14.67
C ALA A 189 -1.37 7.45 15.52
N THR A 190 -1.51 6.91 16.73
CA THR A 190 -2.31 7.57 17.77
C THR A 190 -1.65 8.94 18.04
N PRO A 191 -2.35 10.08 17.86
CA PRO A 191 -1.75 11.37 18.17
C PRO A 191 -1.37 11.40 19.65
N ILE A 192 -0.11 11.72 19.95
CA ILE A 192 0.30 12.04 21.32
C ILE A 192 -0.49 13.27 21.75
N PRO A 193 -1.23 13.23 22.89
CA PRO A 193 -1.98 14.40 23.35
C PRO A 193 -1.05 15.61 23.46
N ALA A 194 -1.37 16.70 22.76
CA ALA A 194 -0.69 17.97 22.91
C ALA A 194 -1.01 18.54 24.31
N ARG A 195 -0.29 18.08 25.32
CA ARG A 195 -0.24 18.70 26.65
C ARG A 195 1.20 18.56 27.15
N TRP A 196 1.74 19.67 27.66
CA TRP A 196 3.12 19.92 28.11
C TRP A 196 4.11 20.46 27.04
N GLN A 197 3.80 21.64 26.49
CA GLN A 197 4.79 22.72 26.32
C GLN A 197 4.25 23.96 27.03
#